data_AF-A0A6M3ZS82-F1
#
_entry.id   AF-A0A6M3ZS82-F1
#
_cell.length_a   1.000
_cell.length_b   1.000
_cell.length_c   1.000
_cell.angle_alpha   90.00
_cell.angle_beta   90.00
_cell.angle_gamma   90.00
#
_symmetry.space_group_name_H-M   'P 1'
#
loop_
_entity.id
_entity.type
_entity.pdbx_description
1 polymer ?
#
loop_
_entity_poly.entity_id
_entity_poly.type
_entity_poly.pdbx_seq_one_letter_code
_entity_poly.pdbx_strand_id
1 'polypeptide(L)'
;MKNFHSEREPLILSQAFLDWWFAPWQYIETPALPGMSDTLVARRDSYRAWCEQAALAPDLPRLFDPGWQSAASQQGQELRRRAGLFGGLFAAREHQQSILGTLARDQQTWCQRVSLAQPLIRCVPDIGSTESVQADAVVVGLAELAWRLEQDFPGMWARLRGLLDLSERTRIDDALPAARRRSVSESSAAARRALRCWQFCCTRAQQG
;
A
#
# COMPACT_ATOMS: atom_id res chain seq x y z
N MET A 1 -26.49 30.45 -11.29
CA MET A 1 -26.06 29.09 -10.91
C MET A 1 -25.37 28.47 -12.11
N LYS A 2 -24.04 28.39 -12.12
CA LYS A 2 -23.27 27.74 -13.20
C LYS A 2 -22.86 26.36 -12.71
N ASN A 3 -23.37 25.32 -13.37
CA ASN A 3 -23.05 23.93 -13.12
C ASN A 3 -21.57 23.69 -13.45
N PHE A 4 -20.77 23.43 -12.42
CA PHE A 4 -19.44 22.83 -12.57
C PHE A 4 -19.63 21.34 -12.87
N HIS A 5 -19.86 21.00 -14.13
CA HIS A 5 -19.48 19.68 -14.61
C HIS A 5 -17.96 19.66 -14.67
N SER A 6 -17.34 19.22 -13.57
CA SER A 6 -15.95 18.79 -13.59
C SER A 6 -15.91 17.54 -14.47
N GLU A 7 -15.53 17.73 -15.74
CA GLU A 7 -15.11 16.65 -16.62
C GLU A 7 -13.96 15.93 -15.91
N ARG A 8 -14.27 14.81 -15.25
CA ARG A 8 -13.24 13.90 -14.75
C ARG A 8 -12.66 13.24 -16.00
N GLU A 9 -11.42 13.58 -16.34
CA GLU A 9 -10.64 12.79 -17.29
C GLU A 9 -10.79 11.30 -16.95
N PRO A 10 -10.97 10.43 -17.95
CA PRO A 10 -11.05 9.00 -17.70
C PRO A 10 -9.77 8.58 -16.98
N LEU A 11 -9.97 8.03 -15.79
CA LEU A 11 -8.93 7.55 -14.89
C LEU A 11 -8.36 6.25 -15.48
N ILE A 12 -7.31 6.37 -16.31
CA ILE A 12 -6.73 5.25 -17.05
C ILE A 12 -5.67 4.55 -16.18
N LEU A 13 -5.89 3.26 -15.91
CA LEU A 13 -4.85 2.37 -15.38
C LEU A 13 -3.81 2.09 -16.47
N SER A 14 -2.53 2.10 -16.11
CA SER A 14 -1.46 1.75 -17.06
C SER A 14 -1.50 0.27 -17.43
N GLN A 15 -1.04 -0.07 -18.63
CA GLN A 15 -0.93 -1.47 -19.05
C GLN A 15 -0.06 -2.29 -18.09
N ALA A 16 1.06 -1.73 -17.65
CA ALA A 16 1.95 -2.38 -16.66
C ALA A 16 1.23 -2.71 -15.35
N PHE A 17 0.32 -1.84 -14.90
CA PHE A 17 -0.51 -2.13 -13.72
C PHE A 17 -1.51 -3.24 -13.98
N LEU A 18 -2.15 -3.28 -15.15
CA LEU A 18 -3.09 -4.35 -15.51
C LEU A 18 -2.38 -5.71 -15.56
N ASP A 19 -1.18 -5.75 -16.15
CA ASP A 19 -0.35 -6.96 -16.18
C ASP A 19 0.02 -7.39 -14.74
N TRP A 20 0.41 -6.45 -13.89
CA TRP A 20 0.65 -6.70 -12.46
C TRP A 20 -0.60 -7.23 -11.72
N TRP A 21 -1.78 -6.68 -12.00
CA TRP A 21 -3.02 -7.06 -11.32
C TRP A 21 -3.47 -8.48 -11.69
N PHE A 22 -3.40 -8.82 -12.98
CA PHE A 22 -3.92 -10.07 -13.55
C PHE A 22 -2.90 -11.21 -13.64
N ALA A 23 -1.62 -10.96 -13.32
CA ALA A 23 -0.56 -11.98 -13.32
C ALA A 23 0.24 -12.03 -11.99
N PRO A 24 -0.41 -12.28 -10.85
CA PRO A 24 0.25 -12.29 -9.53
C PRO A 24 1.38 -13.31 -9.39
N TRP A 25 1.33 -14.41 -10.13
CA TRP A 25 2.38 -15.44 -10.18
C TRP A 25 3.71 -14.94 -10.76
N GLN A 26 3.75 -13.76 -11.39
CA GLN A 26 5.01 -13.17 -11.88
C GLN A 26 5.88 -12.62 -10.75
N TYR A 27 5.31 -12.36 -9.57
CA TYR A 27 6.01 -11.71 -8.47
C TYR A 27 5.76 -12.34 -7.09
N ILE A 28 4.75 -13.22 -6.95
CA ILE A 28 4.53 -13.98 -5.72
C ILE A 28 5.13 -15.38 -5.89
N GLU A 29 5.94 -15.79 -4.92
CA GLU A 29 6.39 -17.18 -4.78
C GLU A 29 5.19 -18.07 -4.42
N THR A 30 4.51 -18.57 -5.45
CA THR A 30 3.40 -19.53 -5.33
C THR A 30 3.82 -20.79 -6.09
N PRO A 31 3.56 -22.01 -5.59
CA PRO A 31 3.74 -23.20 -6.40
C PRO A 31 2.99 -23.02 -7.73
N ALA A 32 3.70 -23.22 -8.84
CA ALA A 32 3.17 -23.01 -10.17
C ALA A 32 1.84 -23.75 -10.31
N LEU A 33 0.76 -23.02 -10.61
CA LEU A 33 -0.54 -23.63 -10.86
C LEU A 33 -0.37 -24.61 -12.04
N PRO A 34 -0.83 -25.88 -11.92
CA PRO A 34 -0.71 -26.85 -13.00
C PRO A 34 -1.41 -26.31 -14.27
N GLY A 35 -0.70 -26.33 -15.39
CA GLY A 35 -1.32 -26.05 -16.70
C GLY A 35 -1.39 -24.58 -17.13
N MET A 36 -0.44 -23.73 -16.74
CA MET A 36 -0.29 -22.39 -17.34
C MET A 36 0.06 -22.49 -18.84
N SER A 37 -0.98 -22.70 -19.65
CA SER A 37 -0.96 -22.56 -21.10
C SER A 37 -0.88 -21.07 -21.48
N ASP A 38 -0.18 -20.75 -22.57
CA ASP A 38 0.00 -19.37 -23.03
C ASP A 38 -1.24 -18.72 -23.65
N THR A 39 -2.34 -19.47 -23.76
CA THR A 39 -3.59 -18.90 -24.28
C THR A 39 -4.21 -17.91 -23.27
N LEU A 40 -4.85 -16.85 -23.79
CA LEU A 40 -5.52 -15.84 -22.96
C LEU A 40 -6.62 -16.43 -22.05
N VAL A 41 -7.34 -17.44 -22.54
CA VAL A 41 -8.39 -18.12 -21.77
C VAL A 41 -7.78 -18.87 -20.58
N ALA A 42 -6.71 -19.63 -20.80
CA ALA A 42 -6.03 -20.35 -19.72
C ALA A 42 -5.44 -19.41 -18.67
N ARG A 43 -4.86 -18.27 -19.08
CA ARG A 43 -4.36 -17.24 -18.15
C ARG A 43 -5.48 -16.65 -17.30
N ARG A 44 -6.62 -16.31 -17.93
CA ARG A 44 -7.81 -15.81 -17.22
C ARG A 44 -8.32 -16.81 -16.19
N ASP A 45 -8.44 -18.08 -16.58
CA ASP A 45 -8.99 -19.12 -15.71
C ASP A 45 -8.02 -19.45 -14.55
N SER A 46 -6.71 -19.46 -14.82
CA SER A 46 -5.66 -19.58 -13.79
C SER A 46 -5.72 -18.43 -12.78
N TYR A 47 -5.92 -17.21 -13.27
CA TYR A 47 -6.08 -16.04 -12.41
C TYR A 47 -7.35 -16.10 -11.55
N ARG A 48 -8.48 -16.57 -12.11
CA ARG A 48 -9.71 -16.78 -11.33
C ARG A 48 -9.52 -17.85 -10.25
N ALA A 49 -8.85 -18.96 -10.57
CA ALA A 49 -8.54 -20.01 -9.61
C ALA A 49 -7.62 -19.52 -8.49
N TRP A 50 -6.59 -18.72 -8.81
CA TRP A 50 -5.74 -18.08 -7.81
C TRP A 50 -6.54 -17.14 -6.89
N CYS A 51 -7.41 -16.31 -7.48
CA CYS A 51 -8.26 -15.41 -6.70
C CYS A 51 -9.19 -16.18 -5.74
N GLU A 52 -9.78 -17.30 -6.20
CA GLU A 52 -10.61 -18.16 -5.37
C GLU A 52 -9.83 -18.74 -4.18
N GLN A 53 -8.63 -19.27 -4.41
CA GLN A 53 -7.75 -19.79 -3.35
C GLN A 53 -7.34 -18.69 -2.35
N ALA A 54 -7.13 -17.47 -2.82
CA ALA A 54 -6.78 -16.32 -2.01
C ALA A 54 -8.00 -15.61 -1.37
N ALA A 55 -9.22 -16.10 -1.61
CA ALA A 55 -10.48 -15.46 -1.21
C ALA A 55 -10.61 -14.00 -1.69
N LEU A 56 -10.20 -13.73 -2.93
CA LEU A 56 -10.23 -12.42 -3.57
C LEU A 56 -11.25 -12.35 -4.70
N ALA A 57 -11.81 -11.15 -4.91
CA ALA A 57 -12.56 -10.86 -6.12
C ALA A 57 -11.62 -10.85 -7.34
N PRO A 58 -11.96 -11.55 -8.44
CA PRO A 58 -11.13 -11.58 -9.63
C PRO A 58 -11.22 -10.28 -10.46
N ASP A 59 -12.35 -9.60 -10.42
CA ASP A 59 -12.53 -8.38 -11.22
C ASP A 59 -11.91 -7.16 -10.53
N LEU A 60 -11.59 -6.11 -11.29
CA LEU A 60 -11.22 -4.82 -10.70
C LEU A 60 -12.38 -4.28 -9.85
N PRO A 61 -12.11 -3.61 -8.72
CA PRO A 61 -13.16 -3.01 -7.92
C PRO A 61 -13.93 -1.98 -8.75
N ARG A 62 -15.24 -1.84 -8.49
CA ARG A 62 -16.08 -0.87 -9.22
C ARG A 62 -15.73 0.59 -8.89
N LEU A 63 -15.21 0.82 -7.69
CA LEU A 63 -14.81 2.12 -7.18
C LEU A 63 -13.40 2.01 -6.64
N PHE A 64 -12.49 2.84 -7.15
CA PHE A 64 -11.12 2.95 -6.67
C PHE A 64 -10.50 4.29 -7.11
N ASP A 65 -9.41 4.69 -6.46
CA ASP A 65 -8.53 5.78 -6.90
C ASP A 65 -7.35 5.22 -7.70
N PRO A 66 -7.23 5.47 -9.02
CA PRO A 66 -6.18 4.90 -9.86
C PRO A 66 -4.78 5.40 -9.49
N GLY A 67 -4.64 6.48 -8.71
CA GLY A 67 -3.34 6.96 -8.28
C GLY A 67 -2.62 5.94 -7.39
N TRP A 68 -3.38 5.09 -6.71
CA TRP A 68 -2.85 3.97 -5.94
C TRP A 68 -2.17 2.90 -6.79
N GLN A 69 -2.31 2.92 -8.13
CA GLN A 69 -1.52 2.03 -9.00
C GLN A 69 0.00 2.18 -8.76
N SER A 70 0.45 3.35 -8.28
CA SER A 70 1.83 3.60 -7.87
C SER A 70 2.32 2.74 -6.69
N ALA A 71 1.42 2.11 -5.94
CA ALA A 71 1.74 1.15 -4.89
C ALA A 71 2.08 -0.25 -5.42
N ALA A 72 1.80 -0.53 -6.71
CA ALA A 72 2.19 -1.79 -7.32
C ALA A 72 3.71 -1.97 -7.24
N SER A 73 4.12 -3.18 -6.87
CA SER A 73 5.52 -3.59 -6.84
C SER A 73 5.60 -5.08 -7.14
N GLN A 74 6.70 -5.48 -7.77
CA GLN A 74 7.03 -6.87 -8.04
C GLN A 74 8.07 -7.41 -7.06
N GLN A 75 8.63 -6.57 -6.18
CA GLN A 75 9.75 -6.92 -5.32
C GLN A 75 9.48 -6.49 -3.88
N GLY A 76 9.51 -7.45 -2.95
CA GLY A 76 9.28 -7.18 -1.53
C GLY A 76 10.23 -6.13 -0.95
N GLN A 77 11.51 -6.14 -1.34
CA GLN A 77 12.48 -5.14 -0.87
C GLN A 77 12.13 -3.71 -1.34
N GLU A 78 11.65 -3.56 -2.58
CA GLU A 78 11.23 -2.26 -3.09
C GLU A 78 10.00 -1.75 -2.33
N LEU A 79 8.99 -2.61 -2.13
CA LEU A 79 7.82 -2.29 -1.34
C LEU A 79 8.19 -1.85 0.08
N ARG A 80 9.10 -2.58 0.76
CA ARG A 80 9.59 -2.22 2.10
C ARG A 80 10.32 -0.88 2.14
N ARG A 81 11.17 -0.56 1.15
CA ARG A 81 11.86 0.75 1.11
C ARG A 81 10.86 1.91 1.01
N ARG A 82 9.86 1.78 0.12
CA ARG A 82 8.79 2.78 -0.05
C ARG A 82 7.94 2.89 1.21
N ALA A 83 7.57 1.76 1.80
CA ALA A 83 6.82 1.70 3.05
C ALA A 83 7.61 2.31 4.22
N GLY A 84 8.91 2.04 4.35
CA GLY A 84 9.76 2.62 5.39
C GLY A 84 9.76 4.16 5.35
N LEU A 85 9.90 4.74 4.14
CA LEU A 85 9.77 6.20 3.98
C LEU A 85 8.38 6.70 4.36
N PHE A 86 7.32 6.00 3.93
CA PHE A 86 5.95 6.38 4.23
C PHE A 86 5.66 6.33 5.74
N GLY A 87 6.06 5.26 6.43
CA GLY A 87 6.00 5.15 7.89
C GLY A 87 6.85 6.20 8.60
N GLY A 88 8.01 6.53 8.04
CA GLY A 88 8.86 7.63 8.50
C GLY A 88 8.16 9.00 8.49
N LEU A 89 7.27 9.26 7.53
CA LEU A 89 6.48 10.50 7.50
C LEU A 89 5.54 10.61 8.71
N PHE A 90 4.88 9.51 9.09
CA PHE A 90 4.02 9.46 10.27
C PHE A 90 4.85 9.55 11.56
N ALA A 91 5.94 8.79 11.65
CA ALA A 91 6.83 8.83 12.80
C ALA A 91 7.42 10.23 13.03
N ALA A 92 7.82 10.93 11.97
CA ALA A 92 8.29 12.30 12.04
C ALA A 92 7.17 13.27 12.48
N ARG A 93 5.94 13.09 11.96
CA ARG A 93 4.78 13.93 12.31
C ARG A 93 4.37 13.80 13.77
N GLU A 94 4.47 12.59 14.33
CA GLU A 94 4.10 12.23 15.70
C GLU A 94 5.29 12.26 16.69
N HIS A 95 6.46 12.72 16.23
CA HIS A 95 7.69 12.77 17.03
C HIS A 95 8.14 11.42 17.63
N GLN A 96 7.83 10.31 16.96
CA GLN A 96 8.21 8.96 17.36
C GLN A 96 9.66 8.65 16.94
N GLN A 97 10.62 9.16 17.71
CA GLN A 97 12.05 9.04 17.41
C GLN A 97 12.55 7.59 17.39
N SER A 98 11.95 6.71 18.19
CA SER A 98 12.28 5.28 18.20
C SER A 98 11.99 4.60 16.85
N ILE A 99 10.90 4.98 16.19
CA ILE A 99 10.50 4.46 14.88
C ILE A 99 11.29 5.17 13.78
N LEU A 100 11.36 6.51 13.83
CA LEU A 100 12.08 7.30 12.84
C LEU A 100 13.57 6.93 12.80
N GLY A 101 14.16 6.65 13.97
CA GLY A 101 15.56 6.23 14.13
C GLY A 101 15.91 4.90 13.45
N THR A 102 14.93 4.12 13.01
CA THR A 102 15.16 2.88 12.23
C THR A 102 15.55 3.14 10.77
N LEU A 103 15.33 4.36 10.27
CA LEU A 103 15.69 4.76 8.90
C LEU A 103 17.14 5.29 8.81
N ALA A 104 17.69 5.34 7.60
CA ALA A 104 18.96 6.02 7.36
C ALA A 104 18.84 7.53 7.61
N ARG A 105 19.93 8.20 8.02
CA ARG A 105 19.91 9.61 8.46
C ARG A 105 19.40 10.59 7.40
N ASP A 106 19.73 10.34 6.14
CA ASP A 106 19.25 11.15 5.01
C ASP A 106 17.72 11.00 4.84
N GLN A 107 17.20 9.77 5.00
CA GLN A 107 15.78 9.46 4.96
C GLN A 107 15.04 10.08 6.14
N GLN A 108 15.60 10.01 7.35
CA GLN A 108 15.06 10.68 8.53
C GLN A 108 14.88 12.18 8.29
N THR A 109 15.93 12.83 7.79
CA THR A 109 15.93 14.27 7.49
C THR A 109 14.90 14.63 6.43
N TRP A 110 14.79 13.80 5.38
CA TRP A 110 13.79 13.97 4.33
C TRP A 110 12.37 13.84 4.89
N CYS A 111 12.10 12.79 5.68
CA CYS A 111 10.79 12.56 6.29
C CYS A 111 10.36 13.74 7.17
N GLN A 112 11.26 14.27 7.99
CA GLN A 112 11.00 15.45 8.84
C GLN A 112 10.61 16.69 8.02
N ARG A 113 11.31 16.95 6.91
CA ARG A 113 11.00 18.09 6.03
C ARG A 113 9.64 17.93 5.35
N VAL A 114 9.36 16.73 4.83
CA VAL A 114 8.09 16.45 4.14
C VAL A 114 6.92 16.47 5.12
N SER A 115 7.06 15.91 6.32
CA SER A 115 5.99 15.87 7.32
C SER A 115 5.55 17.26 7.82
N LEU A 116 6.46 18.24 7.77
CA LEU A 116 6.12 19.64 8.08
C LEU A 116 5.30 20.30 6.95
N ALA A 117 5.62 19.99 5.70
CA ALA A 117 4.93 20.56 4.54
C ALA A 117 3.60 19.85 4.22
N GLN A 118 3.50 18.56 4.54
CA GLN A 118 2.35 17.71 4.23
C GLN A 118 1.85 17.00 5.50
N PRO A 119 0.98 17.65 6.30
CA PRO A 119 0.47 17.03 7.52
C PRO A 119 -0.41 15.82 7.16
N LEU A 120 0.06 14.64 7.56
CA LEU A 120 -0.65 13.36 7.42
C LEU A 120 -1.41 13.02 8.70
N ILE A 121 -2.49 12.27 8.54
CA ILE A 121 -3.28 11.70 9.64
C ILE A 121 -2.96 10.22 9.69
N ARG A 122 -2.58 9.73 10.87
CA ARG A 122 -2.35 8.32 11.09
C ARG A 122 -3.67 7.56 11.17
N CYS A 123 -3.82 6.49 10.40
CA CYS A 123 -5.03 5.68 10.37
C CYS A 123 -4.91 4.39 11.17
N VAL A 124 -3.68 3.96 11.49
CA VAL A 124 -3.36 2.76 12.27
C VAL A 124 -2.51 3.15 13.49
N PRO A 125 -3.15 3.73 14.53
CA PRO A 125 -2.43 4.31 15.68
C PRO A 125 -1.78 3.28 16.60
N ASP A 126 -2.22 2.03 16.59
CA ASP A 126 -1.81 1.01 17.57
C ASP A 126 -0.52 0.25 17.21
N ILE A 127 0.07 0.52 16.04
CA ILE A 127 1.35 -0.07 15.66
C ILE A 127 2.49 0.68 16.35
N GLY A 128 3.26 0.00 17.20
CA GLY A 128 4.39 0.60 17.92
C GLY A 128 4.00 1.32 19.20
N SER A 129 2.74 1.22 19.65
CA SER A 129 2.28 1.72 20.95
C SER A 129 2.37 0.68 22.07
N THR A 130 2.59 -0.60 21.75
CA THR A 130 2.73 -1.69 22.73
C THR A 130 4.19 -2.01 22.98
N GLU A 131 4.58 -2.04 24.27
CA GLU A 131 5.96 -2.27 24.74
C GLU A 131 6.56 -3.62 24.33
N SER A 132 5.77 -4.56 23.80
CA SER A 132 6.21 -5.93 23.52
C SER A 132 6.84 -6.14 22.16
N VAL A 133 6.63 -5.25 21.17
CA VAL A 133 7.25 -5.37 19.84
C VAL A 133 7.60 -3.98 19.29
N GLN A 134 8.89 -3.67 19.23
CA GLN A 134 9.40 -2.45 18.59
C GLN A 134 8.91 -2.40 17.13
N ALA A 135 8.00 -1.47 16.82
CA ALA A 135 7.64 -1.20 15.43
C ALA A 135 8.75 -0.40 14.76
N ASP A 136 9.18 -0.85 13.59
CA ASP A 136 10.02 -0.07 12.71
C ASP A 136 9.17 0.74 11.72
N ALA A 137 9.81 1.65 11.00
CA ALA A 137 9.12 2.51 10.04
C ALA A 137 8.49 1.71 8.88
N VAL A 138 9.03 0.52 8.54
CA VAL A 138 8.50 -0.32 7.46
C VAL A 138 7.14 -0.87 7.85
N VAL A 139 7.00 -1.45 9.04
CA VAL A 139 5.72 -2.01 9.51
C VAL A 139 4.66 -0.94 9.67
N VAL A 140 5.02 0.23 10.20
CA VAL A 140 4.11 1.40 10.26
C VAL A 140 3.63 1.77 8.85
N GLY A 141 4.56 1.92 7.91
CA GLY A 141 4.19 2.32 6.55
C GLY A 141 3.37 1.28 5.80
N LEU A 142 3.69 -0.01 5.94
CA LEU A 142 2.94 -1.10 5.33
C LEU A 142 1.50 -1.14 5.85
N ALA A 143 1.28 -0.94 7.14
CA ALA A 143 -0.05 -0.92 7.71
C ALA A 143 -0.87 0.31 7.33
N GLU A 144 -0.25 1.50 7.29
CA GLU A 144 -0.89 2.72 6.80
C GLU A 144 -1.27 2.61 5.32
N LEU A 145 -0.41 1.96 4.51
CA LEU A 145 -0.70 1.65 3.11
C LEU A 145 -1.84 0.64 3.00
N ALA A 146 -1.78 -0.47 3.75
CA ALA A 146 -2.79 -1.51 3.75
C ALA A 146 -4.17 -0.95 4.11
N TRP A 147 -4.26 -0.14 5.17
CA TRP A 147 -5.52 0.48 5.57
C TRP A 147 -6.11 1.34 4.45
N ARG A 148 -5.30 2.17 3.80
CA ARG A 148 -5.76 3.05 2.71
C ARG A 148 -6.15 2.27 1.47
N LEU A 149 -5.38 1.27 1.07
CA LEU A 149 -5.73 0.42 -0.08
C LEU A 149 -7.03 -0.35 0.16
N GLU A 150 -7.31 -0.81 1.38
CA GLU A 150 -8.59 -1.45 1.70
C GLU A 150 -9.80 -0.51 1.55
N GLN A 151 -9.59 0.82 1.64
CA GLN A 151 -10.65 1.82 1.41
C GLN A 151 -10.71 2.30 -0.04
N ASP A 152 -9.54 2.61 -0.63
CA ASP A 152 -9.42 3.35 -1.88
C ASP A 152 -9.07 2.49 -3.10
N PHE A 153 -8.58 1.26 -2.90
CA PHE A 153 -8.35 0.29 -3.98
C PHE A 153 -8.49 -1.17 -3.47
N PRO A 154 -9.72 -1.63 -3.17
CA PRO A 154 -9.95 -2.93 -2.57
C PRO A 154 -9.34 -4.08 -3.39
N GLY A 155 -8.66 -5.01 -2.71
CA GLY A 155 -7.97 -6.15 -3.33
C GLY A 155 -6.52 -5.87 -3.76
N MET A 156 -6.09 -4.61 -3.80
CA MET A 156 -4.68 -4.29 -4.10
C MET A 156 -3.74 -4.72 -2.96
N TRP A 157 -4.13 -4.47 -1.71
CA TRP A 157 -3.34 -4.87 -0.55
C TRP A 157 -3.11 -6.39 -0.50
N ALA A 158 -4.14 -7.18 -0.75
CA ALA A 158 -4.02 -8.64 -0.72
C ALA A 158 -3.00 -9.19 -1.73
N ARG A 159 -2.85 -8.55 -2.89
CA ARG A 159 -1.81 -8.89 -3.88
C ARG A 159 -0.41 -8.51 -3.38
N LEU A 160 -0.26 -7.30 -2.84
CA LEU A 160 1.01 -6.84 -2.26
C LEU A 160 1.44 -7.66 -1.04
N ARG A 161 0.49 -8.15 -0.25
CA ARG A 161 0.72 -8.99 0.92
C ARG A 161 1.45 -10.29 0.57
N GLY A 162 1.33 -10.78 -0.66
CA GLY A 162 2.09 -11.94 -1.16
C GLY A 162 3.61 -11.72 -1.23
N LEU A 163 4.08 -10.47 -1.23
CA LEU A 163 5.51 -10.11 -1.26
C LEU A 163 6.17 -10.05 0.12
N LEU A 164 5.37 -10.19 1.18
CA LEU A 164 5.81 -10.03 2.56
C LEU A 164 6.17 -11.38 3.17
N ASP A 165 7.09 -11.40 4.13
CA ASP A 165 7.32 -12.61 4.91
C ASP A 165 6.18 -12.88 5.91
N LEU A 166 6.18 -14.07 6.55
CA LEU A 166 5.12 -14.45 7.47
C LEU A 166 5.03 -13.50 8.68
N SER A 167 6.17 -13.02 9.20
CA SER A 167 6.24 -12.14 10.35
C SER A 167 5.64 -10.77 10.04
N GLU A 168 6.01 -10.17 8.90
CA GLU A 168 5.45 -8.92 8.40
C GLU A 168 3.94 -9.03 8.22
N ARG A 169 3.46 -10.12 7.60
CA ARG A 169 2.02 -10.36 7.40
C ARG A 169 1.26 -10.38 8.72
N THR A 170 1.69 -11.22 9.66
CA THR A 170 1.04 -11.36 10.97
C THR A 170 0.96 -10.03 11.71
N ARG A 171 2.05 -9.27 11.75
CA ARG A 171 2.08 -7.96 12.44
C ARG A 171 1.06 -6.96 11.87
N ILE A 172 0.88 -6.95 10.56
CA ILE A 172 -0.07 -6.04 9.90
C ILE A 172 -1.51 -6.54 10.09
N ASP A 173 -1.73 -7.85 10.00
CA ASP A 173 -3.05 -8.45 10.20
C ASP A 173 -3.59 -8.27 11.61
N ASP A 174 -2.72 -8.28 12.61
CA ASP A 174 -3.10 -8.01 14.00
C ASP A 174 -3.50 -6.54 14.21
N ALA A 175 -2.88 -5.63 13.46
CA ALA A 175 -3.06 -4.19 13.61
C ALA A 175 -4.28 -3.62 12.88
N LEU A 176 -4.59 -4.13 11.68
CA LEU A 176 -5.67 -3.59 10.85
C LEU A 176 -7.08 -3.69 11.47
N PRO A 177 -7.47 -4.79 12.15
CA PRO A 177 -8.78 -4.90 12.78
C PRO A 177 -9.00 -3.86 13.90
N ALA A 178 -7.97 -3.55 14.68
CA ALA A 178 -8.05 -2.52 15.72
C ALA A 178 -8.30 -1.13 15.11
N ALA A 179 -7.61 -0.80 14.01
CA ALA A 179 -7.79 0.45 13.28
C ALA A 179 -9.21 0.61 12.72
N ARG A 180 -9.80 -0.47 12.18
CA ARG A 180 -11.17 -0.46 11.64
C ARG A 180 -12.23 -0.15 12.69
N ARG A 181 -12.04 -0.57 13.95
CA ARG A 181 -12.97 -0.31 15.05
C ARG A 181 -12.99 1.14 15.52
N ARG A 182 -11.91 1.89 15.28
CA ARG A 182 -11.76 3.28 15.76
C ARG A 182 -12.39 4.35 14.86
N SER A 183 -13.05 3.96 13.77
CA SER A 183 -13.70 4.86 12.80
C SER A 183 -12.87 6.10 12.47
N VAL A 184 -11.60 5.92 12.08
CA VAL A 184 -10.80 7.03 11.56
C VAL A 184 -11.38 7.41 10.20
N SER A 185 -12.26 8.41 10.18
CA SER A 185 -12.82 8.97 8.95
C SER A 185 -11.83 9.99 8.40
N GLU A 186 -10.99 9.56 7.46
CA GLU A 186 -10.09 10.46 6.75
C GLU A 186 -10.90 11.29 5.74
N SER A 187 -10.76 12.62 5.77
CA SER A 187 -11.39 13.47 4.75
C SER A 187 -10.80 13.18 3.36
N SER A 188 -11.59 13.36 2.30
CA SER A 188 -11.11 13.19 0.91
C SER A 188 -9.85 14.02 0.59
N ALA A 189 -9.68 15.18 1.22
CA ALA A 189 -8.48 16.01 1.04
C ALA A 189 -7.24 15.42 1.72
N ALA A 190 -7.41 14.77 2.87
CA ALA A 190 -6.34 14.06 3.57
C ALA A 190 -5.95 12.77 2.83
N ALA A 191 -6.91 11.99 2.33
CA ALA A 191 -6.64 10.81 1.51
C ALA A 191 -5.81 11.15 0.25
N ARG A 192 -6.21 12.19 -0.50
CA ARG A 192 -5.41 12.69 -1.64
C ARG A 192 -4.01 13.13 -1.24
N ARG A 193 -3.82 13.68 -0.04
CA ARG A 193 -2.50 14.07 0.46
C ARG A 193 -1.64 12.86 0.79
N ALA A 194 -2.21 11.85 1.44
CA ALA A 194 -1.55 10.60 1.73
C ALA A 194 -1.09 9.90 0.45
N LEU A 195 -1.95 9.84 -0.57
CA LEU A 195 -1.60 9.33 -1.89
C LEU A 195 -0.43 10.10 -2.54
N ARG A 196 -0.44 11.44 -2.53
CA ARG A 196 0.70 12.23 -3.02
C ARG A 196 1.99 11.96 -2.24
N CYS A 197 1.88 11.82 -0.92
CA CYS A 197 3.04 11.50 -0.08
C CYS A 197 3.58 10.10 -0.38
N TRP A 198 2.71 9.12 -0.62
CA TRP A 198 3.11 7.81 -1.10
C TRP A 198 3.86 7.90 -2.44
N GLN A 199 3.34 8.65 -3.40
CA GLN A 199 4.01 8.88 -4.69
C GLN A 199 5.39 9.53 -4.51
N PHE A 200 5.54 10.49 -3.60
CA PHE A 200 6.86 11.05 -3.26
C PHE A 200 7.79 10.01 -2.61
N CYS A 201 7.27 9.10 -1.78
CA CYS A 201 8.04 7.99 -1.24
C CYS A 201 8.51 7.04 -2.37
N CYS A 202 7.66 6.77 -3.36
CA CYS A 202 8.04 5.99 -4.55
C CYS A 202 9.19 6.66 -5.31
N THR A 203 9.09 7.95 -5.63
CA THR A 203 10.17 8.70 -6.31
C THR A 203 11.45 8.72 -5.47
N ARG A 204 11.34 8.96 -4.15
CA ARG A 204 12.50 9.02 -3.25
C ARG A 204 13.21 7.67 -3.12
N ALA A 205 12.45 6.57 -3.06
CA ALA A 205 13.02 5.22 -2.97
C ALA A 205 13.80 4.80 -4.22
N GLN A 206 13.48 5.39 -5.39
CA GLN A 206 14.22 5.17 -6.65
C GLN A 206 15.53 5.95 -6.73
N GLN A 207 15.67 7.02 -5.96
CA GLN A 207 16.89 7.83 -5.85
C GLN A 207 17.90 7.24 -4.85
N GLY A 208 17.59 6.08 -4.27
CA GLY A 208 18.38 5.39 -3.25
C GLY A 208 19.70 4.87 -3.79
#